data_AF-A0A9X2FF07-F1
#
_entry.id   AF-A0A9X2FF07-F1
#
_cell.length_a   1.000
_cell.length_b   1.000
_cell.length_c   1.000
_cell.angle_alpha   90.00
_cell.angle_beta   90.00
_cell.angle_gamma   90.00
#
_symmetry.space_group_name_H-M   'P 1'
#
loop_
_entity.id
_entity.type
_entity.pdbx_description
1 polymer ?
#
loop_
_entity_poly.entity_id
_entity_poly.type
_entity_poly.pdbx_seq_one_letter_code
_entity_poly.pdbx_strand_id
1 'polypeptide(L)'
;MEQQPVRRFRFRWPRFRFGTRTLFILFTLLSVGIGWGSLHFYRNYRHDRAMAAIREVGGRIAGEADGKVERVYLRNPDIDDAKLIELLAHLRYVRGMEELDLVELPITDEVAQQFYGLPRLQRLYLYQTDLSAQAVERIAKALPHVEVKLDKPDPVASGLAKTTIYRHAIMSLAVSFDGTQFVTGSGDGTLRWWSIHNLTDPDIIAAHKTWTFAAAYHPDGKRLVTGGGDNMIRVWDIQTHQQLAELAGHDDDVHALGFSPDGAELYSAGDDMTLRSWNLNDPAYAAEVVGMHDEQIPCLTVAGVSGEVLTGSRDETIGWWRPDSGERLRTLADHTGDVMSLALDAQQGVLASASYDGTVRIWDLANGRPQHVLSGHQGRVFHVALDSTGSRLASSGEDGVQVWDLEADAPLFAYAGARYVSTIAFANGDNWLLAADAEGFVHVIDTLSGKLYRKMATARAHGAGTR
;
A
#
# COMPACT_ATOMS: atom_id res chain seq x y z
N MET A 1 0.26 -40.31 64.06
CA MET A 1 0.31 -41.78 63.88
C MET A 1 0.26 -42.03 62.39
N GLU A 2 1.41 -42.37 61.82
CA GLU A 2 1.68 -43.74 61.29
C GLU A 2 1.00 -43.93 59.92
N GLN A 3 1.69 -43.69 58.80
CA GLN A 3 2.54 -44.67 58.10
C GLN A 3 2.01 -46.09 58.13
N GLN A 4 1.61 -46.61 56.95
CA GLN A 4 1.79 -48.01 56.49
C GLN A 4 1.52 -48.07 54.96
N PRO A 5 2.07 -49.04 54.18
CA PRO A 5 3.49 -49.12 53.84
C PRO A 5 3.75 -49.30 52.32
N VAL A 6 4.94 -48.87 51.88
CA VAL A 6 5.48 -49.11 50.53
C VAL A 6 5.78 -50.60 50.34
N ARG A 7 5.15 -51.25 49.36
CA ARG A 7 5.57 -52.57 48.88
C ARG A 7 6.86 -52.45 48.06
N ARG A 8 7.98 -52.77 48.70
CA ARG A 8 9.29 -53.02 48.07
C ARG A 8 9.22 -54.27 47.19
N PHE A 9 9.36 -54.12 45.88
CA PHE A 9 9.85 -55.20 45.03
C PHE A 9 11.39 -55.16 45.02
N ARG A 10 12.00 -56.17 45.66
CA ARG A 10 13.43 -56.46 45.54
C ARG A 10 13.67 -57.13 44.19
N PHE A 11 14.27 -56.41 43.24
CA PHE A 11 14.96 -57.07 42.13
C PHE A 11 16.41 -57.35 42.52
N ARG A 12 16.78 -58.63 42.53
CA ARG A 12 18.15 -59.12 42.68
C ARG A 12 18.89 -58.81 41.38
N TRP A 13 19.87 -57.92 41.43
CA TRP A 13 20.84 -57.75 40.34
C TRP A 13 21.76 -58.98 40.26
N PRO A 14 21.99 -59.58 39.09
CA PRO A 14 23.15 -60.44 38.90
C PRO A 14 24.40 -59.55 38.96
N ARG A 15 25.41 -59.98 39.74
CA ARG A 15 26.73 -59.32 39.75
C ARG A 15 27.38 -59.50 38.38
N PHE A 16 27.28 -58.50 37.51
CA PHE A 16 28.14 -58.40 36.35
C PHE A 16 29.36 -57.54 36.70
N ARG A 17 30.55 -58.16 36.68
CA ARG A 17 31.82 -57.42 36.62
C ARG A 17 31.94 -56.89 35.19
N PHE A 18 31.64 -55.61 34.97
CA PHE A 18 32.00 -54.93 33.74
C PHE A 18 33.30 -54.17 33.94
N GLY A 19 34.29 -54.47 33.09
CA GLY A 19 35.55 -53.75 33.03
C GLY A 19 35.34 -52.29 32.61
N THR A 20 36.28 -51.43 32.98
CA THR A 20 36.30 -49.97 32.79
C THR A 20 35.95 -49.46 31.39
N ARG A 21 35.94 -50.32 30.35
CA ARG A 21 35.48 -49.97 29.00
C ARG A 21 33.96 -49.87 28.84
N THR A 22 33.16 -50.60 29.61
CA THR A 22 31.69 -50.54 29.47
C THR A 22 31.10 -49.31 30.15
N LEU A 23 31.71 -48.83 31.25
CA LEU A 23 31.34 -47.54 31.84
C LEU A 23 31.69 -46.37 30.89
N PHE A 24 32.79 -46.48 30.14
CA PHE A 24 33.14 -45.48 29.13
C PHE A 24 32.13 -45.47 27.98
N ILE A 25 31.64 -46.63 27.52
CA ILE A 25 30.60 -46.69 26.47
C ILE A 25 29.24 -46.20 26.99
N LEU A 26 28.88 -46.45 28.26
CA LEU A 26 27.66 -45.88 28.85
C LEU A 26 27.78 -44.37 29.11
N PHE A 27 28.95 -43.86 29.48
CA PHE A 27 29.21 -42.42 29.57
C PHE A 27 29.28 -41.77 28.18
N THR A 28 29.79 -42.48 27.17
CA THR A 28 29.80 -42.03 25.77
C THR A 28 28.39 -42.10 25.16
N LEU A 29 27.56 -43.07 25.55
CA LEU A 29 26.16 -43.13 25.12
C LEU A 29 25.26 -42.14 25.87
N LEU A 30 25.57 -41.82 27.13
CA LEU A 30 24.92 -40.69 27.83
C LEU A 30 25.41 -39.33 27.34
N SER A 31 26.65 -39.20 26.88
CA SER A 31 27.13 -37.99 26.18
C SER A 31 26.69 -37.92 24.71
N VAL A 32 26.19 -39.02 24.14
CA VAL A 32 25.46 -39.06 22.85
C VAL A 32 23.94 -38.84 23.02
N GLY A 33 23.42 -38.85 24.26
CA GLY A 33 22.09 -38.34 24.60
C GLY A 33 21.93 -36.83 24.37
N ILE A 34 23.05 -36.12 24.18
CA ILE A 34 23.12 -34.74 23.73
C ILE A 34 22.77 -34.64 22.23
N GLY A 35 22.79 -35.74 21.46
CA GLY A 35 22.58 -35.72 20.01
C GLY A 35 21.16 -35.35 19.58
N TRP A 36 20.12 -35.82 20.26
CA TRP A 36 18.73 -35.50 19.88
C TRP A 36 18.24 -34.21 20.53
N GLY A 37 18.54 -34.00 21.81
CA GLY A 37 18.23 -32.75 22.52
C GLY A 37 18.97 -31.55 21.92
N SER A 38 20.26 -31.70 21.58
CA SER A 38 21.05 -30.60 21.01
C SER A 38 20.83 -30.43 19.52
N LEU A 39 20.51 -31.47 18.75
CA LEU A 39 20.12 -31.28 17.35
C LEU A 39 18.73 -30.63 17.26
N HIS A 40 17.80 -30.99 18.15
CA HIS A 40 16.50 -30.33 18.25
C HIS A 40 16.64 -28.88 18.74
N PHE A 41 17.45 -28.64 19.77
CA PHE A 41 17.77 -27.29 20.26
C PHE A 41 18.52 -26.45 19.23
N TYR A 42 19.46 -27.04 18.48
CA TYR A 42 20.22 -26.35 17.42
C TYR A 42 19.35 -26.04 16.19
N ARG A 43 18.43 -26.94 15.84
CA ARG A 43 17.44 -26.70 14.79
C ARG A 43 16.43 -25.63 15.19
N ASN A 44 15.95 -25.66 16.44
CA ASN A 44 15.07 -24.61 16.98
C ASN A 44 15.82 -23.27 17.02
N TYR A 45 17.05 -23.24 17.52
CA TYR A 45 17.87 -22.02 17.55
C TYR A 45 18.09 -21.40 16.17
N ARG A 46 18.41 -22.20 15.14
CA ARG A 46 18.57 -21.66 13.78
C ARG A 46 17.25 -21.25 13.13
N HIS A 47 16.16 -21.94 13.46
CA HIS A 47 14.82 -21.54 13.04
C HIS A 47 14.43 -20.20 13.68
N ASP A 48 14.55 -20.07 15.00
CA ASP A 48 14.21 -18.85 15.74
C ASP A 48 15.08 -17.67 15.30
N ARG A 49 16.37 -17.91 15.02
CA ARG A 49 17.27 -16.90 14.44
C ARG A 49 16.85 -16.51 13.01
N ALA A 50 16.37 -17.45 12.21
CA ALA A 50 15.84 -17.14 10.89
C ALA A 50 14.54 -16.32 11.00
N MET A 51 13.66 -16.64 11.95
CA MET A 51 12.45 -15.87 12.22
C MET A 51 12.76 -14.44 12.69
N ALA A 52 13.78 -14.28 13.54
CA ALA A 52 14.25 -12.97 13.97
C ALA A 52 14.83 -12.17 12.78
N ALA A 53 15.64 -12.79 11.93
CA ALA A 53 16.20 -12.14 10.74
C ALA A 53 15.10 -11.73 9.74
N ILE A 54 14.07 -12.57 9.53
CA ILE A 54 12.91 -12.23 8.69
C ILE A 54 12.20 -10.99 9.25
N ARG A 55 11.96 -10.94 10.57
CA ARG A 55 11.30 -9.78 11.21
C ARG A 55 12.15 -8.52 11.18
N GLU A 56 13.46 -8.65 11.36
CA GLU A 56 14.43 -7.53 11.33
C GLU A 56 14.39 -6.80 9.98
N VAL A 57 14.18 -7.53 8.88
CA VAL A 57 14.09 -6.94 7.54
C VAL A 57 12.66 -6.59 7.12
N GLY A 58 11.69 -6.62 8.02
CA GLY A 58 10.28 -6.28 7.74
C GLY A 58 9.47 -7.41 7.08
N GLY A 59 9.97 -8.64 7.09
CA GLY A 59 9.30 -9.80 6.50
C GLY A 59 8.07 -10.27 7.29
N ARG A 60 7.06 -10.77 6.56
CA ARG A 60 5.82 -11.35 7.10
C ARG A 60 5.79 -12.86 6.87
N ILE A 61 4.96 -13.57 7.63
CA ILE A 61 4.79 -15.02 7.53
C ILE A 61 3.31 -15.40 7.54
N ALA A 62 2.98 -16.51 6.88
CA ALA A 62 1.64 -17.07 6.86
C ALA A 62 1.64 -18.58 7.13
N GLY A 63 0.50 -19.09 7.61
CA GLY A 63 0.29 -20.50 7.88
C GLY A 63 1.08 -21.04 9.09
N GLU A 64 1.27 -20.21 10.13
CA GLU A 64 2.02 -20.63 11.32
C GLU A 64 1.21 -21.61 12.18
N ALA A 65 1.57 -22.90 12.12
CA ALA A 65 1.01 -23.96 12.96
C ALA A 65 2.09 -24.95 13.40
N ASP A 66 2.09 -25.34 14.67
CA ASP A 66 3.07 -26.27 15.28
C ASP A 66 4.56 -25.88 15.05
N GLY A 67 4.86 -24.57 14.99
CA GLY A 67 6.22 -24.06 14.75
C GLY A 67 6.75 -24.31 13.33
N LYS A 68 5.84 -24.52 12.38
CA LYS A 68 6.12 -24.51 10.94
C LYS A 68 5.53 -23.25 10.32
N VAL A 69 6.25 -22.68 9.36
CA VAL A 69 5.83 -21.54 8.55
C VAL A 69 5.68 -22.06 7.14
N GLU A 70 4.47 -22.02 6.59
CA GLU A 70 4.18 -22.50 5.24
C GLU A 70 4.74 -21.55 4.17
N ARG A 71 4.58 -20.25 4.40
CA ARG A 71 4.96 -19.20 3.45
C ARG A 71 5.65 -18.02 4.14
N VAL A 72 6.70 -17.50 3.51
CA VAL A 72 7.46 -16.32 3.94
C VAL A 72 7.37 -15.22 2.88
N TYR A 73 7.11 -13.99 3.33
CA TYR A 73 7.00 -12.79 2.51
C TYR A 73 8.12 -11.81 2.89
N LEU A 74 8.92 -11.39 1.92
CA LEU A 74 10.00 -10.43 2.12
C LEU A 74 9.81 -9.23 1.20
N ARG A 75 9.63 -8.04 1.77
CA ARG A 75 9.61 -6.76 1.06
C ARG A 75 10.49 -5.75 1.76
N ASN A 76 11.63 -5.44 1.15
CA ASN A 76 12.58 -4.45 1.68
C ASN A 76 13.46 -3.89 0.55
N PRO A 77 13.06 -2.78 -0.11
CA PRO A 77 13.77 -2.25 -1.27
C PRO A 77 15.13 -1.63 -0.94
N ASP A 78 15.36 -1.30 0.33
CA ASP A 78 16.60 -0.67 0.80
C ASP A 78 17.58 -1.67 1.44
N ILE A 79 17.27 -2.98 1.42
CA ILE A 79 18.19 -4.00 1.93
C ILE A 79 19.44 -4.07 1.05
N ASP A 80 20.61 -4.04 1.67
CA ASP A 80 21.86 -4.24 0.93
C ASP A 80 22.10 -5.73 0.60
N ASP A 81 22.93 -5.98 -0.41
CA ASP A 81 23.27 -7.32 -0.88
C ASP A 81 23.82 -8.20 0.25
N ALA A 82 24.63 -7.66 1.16
CA ALA A 82 25.26 -8.44 2.23
C ALA A 82 24.22 -8.96 3.23
N LYS A 83 23.28 -8.11 3.63
CA LYS A 83 22.19 -8.45 4.53
C LYS A 83 21.18 -9.39 3.87
N LEU A 84 20.91 -9.21 2.58
CA LEU A 84 20.06 -10.10 1.80
C LEU A 84 20.69 -11.51 1.67
N ILE A 85 21.99 -11.59 1.42
CA ILE A 85 22.72 -12.87 1.36
C ILE A 85 22.72 -13.55 2.73
N GLU A 86 22.93 -12.80 3.83
CA GLU A 86 22.82 -13.34 5.19
C GLU A 86 21.41 -13.91 5.45
N LEU A 87 20.37 -13.18 5.05
CA LEU A 87 18.98 -13.62 5.19
C LEU A 87 18.69 -14.90 4.40
N LEU A 88 19.09 -14.98 3.12
CA LEU A 88 18.95 -16.18 2.30
C LEU A 88 19.65 -17.39 2.93
N ALA A 89 20.79 -17.18 3.58
CA ALA A 89 21.48 -18.21 4.33
C ALA A 89 20.68 -18.69 5.56
N HIS A 90 19.88 -17.82 6.18
CA HIS A 90 18.99 -18.16 7.29
C HIS A 90 17.71 -18.88 6.85
N LEU A 91 17.13 -18.52 5.70
CA LEU A 91 15.85 -19.08 5.21
C LEU A 91 15.85 -20.61 5.09
N ARG A 92 17.02 -21.23 4.83
CA ARG A 92 17.14 -22.70 4.77
C ARG A 92 16.81 -23.43 6.07
N TYR A 93 16.76 -22.71 7.20
CA TYR A 93 16.41 -23.26 8.51
C TYR A 93 14.95 -22.99 8.91
N VAL A 94 14.18 -22.27 8.08
CA VAL A 94 12.74 -22.07 8.31
C VAL A 94 12.02 -23.41 8.14
N ARG A 95 11.31 -23.82 9.17
CA ARG A 95 10.66 -25.14 9.21
C ARG A 95 9.37 -25.07 8.43
N GLY A 96 9.24 -25.95 7.43
CA GLY A 96 7.98 -26.09 6.70
C GLY A 96 7.74 -25.03 5.62
N MET A 97 8.75 -24.20 5.32
CA MET A 97 8.65 -23.20 4.25
C MET A 97 8.57 -23.92 2.90
N GLU A 98 7.36 -23.92 2.35
CA GLU A 98 7.04 -24.48 1.04
C GLU A 98 6.98 -23.36 -0.02
N GLU A 99 6.72 -22.13 0.40
CA GLU A 99 6.62 -20.97 -0.48
C GLU A 99 7.42 -19.78 0.04
N LEU A 100 8.07 -19.06 -0.88
CA LEU A 100 8.86 -17.87 -0.60
C LEU A 100 8.54 -16.79 -1.63
N ASP A 101 8.17 -15.63 -1.11
CA ASP A 101 7.76 -14.46 -1.88
C ASP A 101 8.79 -13.35 -1.66
N LEU A 102 9.53 -13.01 -2.71
CA LEU A 102 10.54 -11.96 -2.70
C LEU A 102 10.01 -10.77 -3.50
N VAL A 103 9.73 -9.67 -2.81
CA VAL A 103 9.05 -8.50 -3.35
C VAL A 103 10.01 -7.32 -3.28
N GLU A 104 10.34 -6.74 -4.43
CA GLU A 104 11.08 -5.47 -4.54
C GLU A 104 12.48 -5.49 -3.92
N LEU A 105 13.11 -6.67 -3.84
CA LEU A 105 14.47 -6.80 -3.33
C LEU A 105 15.49 -6.50 -4.44
N PRO A 106 16.59 -5.78 -4.17
CA PRO A 106 17.66 -5.55 -5.14
C PRO A 106 18.48 -6.82 -5.36
N ILE A 107 17.90 -7.81 -6.07
CA ILE A 107 18.58 -9.08 -6.34
C ILE A 107 19.60 -8.87 -7.47
N THR A 108 20.83 -8.58 -7.08
CA THR A 108 21.95 -8.52 -8.02
C THR A 108 22.35 -9.92 -8.50
N ASP A 109 23.16 -9.95 -9.57
CA ASP A 109 23.78 -11.18 -10.08
C ASP A 109 24.60 -11.94 -9.02
N GLU A 110 25.12 -11.23 -8.01
CA GLU A 110 25.85 -11.81 -6.86
C GLU A 110 24.89 -12.49 -5.88
N VAL A 111 23.79 -11.82 -5.52
CA VAL A 111 22.73 -12.39 -4.67
C VAL A 111 22.11 -13.63 -5.34
N ALA A 112 21.90 -13.58 -6.66
CA ALA A 112 21.37 -14.71 -7.43
C ALA A 112 22.23 -15.99 -7.31
N GLN A 113 23.55 -15.87 -7.12
CA GLN A 113 24.44 -17.02 -6.90
C GLN A 113 24.27 -17.65 -5.52
N GLN A 114 23.69 -16.92 -4.56
CA GLN A 114 23.51 -17.37 -3.20
C GLN A 114 22.19 -18.14 -2.99
N PHE A 115 21.36 -18.26 -4.02
CA PHE A 115 20.24 -19.21 -4.02
C PHE A 115 20.77 -20.63 -4.13
N TYR A 116 21.08 -21.27 -3.01
CA TYR A 116 21.43 -22.68 -2.98
C TYR A 116 20.82 -23.37 -1.77
N GLY A 117 20.20 -24.53 -2.00
CA GLY A 117 19.74 -25.42 -0.94
C GLY A 117 18.62 -24.85 -0.06
N LEU A 118 17.43 -24.69 -0.65
CA LEU A 118 16.16 -24.48 0.06
C LEU A 118 15.32 -25.77 -0.01
N PRO A 119 15.63 -26.80 0.81
CA PRO A 119 15.26 -28.20 0.56
C PRO A 119 13.77 -28.52 0.65
N ARG A 120 12.94 -27.60 1.13
CA ARG A 120 11.47 -27.75 1.25
C ARG A 120 10.70 -26.77 0.39
N LEU A 121 11.39 -25.81 -0.21
CA LEU A 121 10.76 -24.83 -1.06
C LEU A 121 10.22 -25.57 -2.29
N GLN A 122 8.95 -25.36 -2.58
CA GLN A 122 8.27 -25.88 -3.76
C GLN A 122 8.04 -24.77 -4.78
N ARG A 123 7.77 -23.54 -4.30
CA ARG A 123 7.47 -22.39 -5.15
C ARG A 123 8.26 -21.18 -4.69
N LEU A 124 8.93 -20.53 -5.64
CA LEU A 124 9.62 -19.26 -5.44
C LEU A 124 8.94 -18.23 -6.33
N TYR A 125 8.46 -17.16 -5.70
CA TYR A 125 7.86 -16.06 -6.41
C TYR A 125 8.78 -14.84 -6.33
N LEU A 126 9.15 -14.33 -7.50
CA LEU A 126 10.01 -13.16 -7.64
C LEU A 126 9.15 -12.03 -8.21
N TYR A 127 8.96 -10.99 -7.41
CA TYR A 127 8.07 -9.86 -7.71
C TYR A 127 8.86 -8.57 -7.80
N GLN A 128 8.78 -7.87 -8.94
CA GLN A 128 9.32 -6.50 -9.12
C GLN A 128 10.80 -6.35 -8.72
N THR A 129 11.57 -7.40 -8.96
CA THR A 129 13.02 -7.41 -8.82
C THR A 129 13.63 -7.07 -10.18
N ASP A 130 14.56 -6.12 -10.25
CA ASP A 130 15.32 -5.75 -11.47
C ASP A 130 16.32 -6.86 -11.88
N LEU A 131 15.80 -8.07 -12.10
CA LEU A 131 16.58 -9.25 -12.41
C LEU A 131 16.98 -9.25 -13.89
N SER A 132 18.27 -9.43 -14.14
CA SER A 132 18.76 -9.75 -15.47
C SER A 132 18.24 -11.13 -15.90
N ALA A 133 18.05 -11.35 -17.21
CA ALA A 133 17.69 -12.67 -17.74
C ALA A 133 18.70 -13.76 -17.33
N GLN A 134 19.97 -13.37 -17.12
CA GLN A 134 21.03 -14.27 -16.63
C GLN A 134 20.83 -14.64 -15.16
N ALA A 135 20.40 -13.70 -14.31
CA ALA A 135 20.09 -13.95 -12.91
C ALA A 135 18.91 -14.93 -12.77
N VAL A 136 17.86 -14.75 -13.57
CA VAL A 136 16.71 -15.68 -13.62
C VAL A 136 17.15 -17.09 -13.99
N GLU A 137 17.97 -17.22 -15.05
CA GLU A 137 18.47 -18.53 -15.49
C GLU A 137 19.34 -19.20 -14.42
N ARG A 138 20.13 -18.42 -13.68
CA ARG A 138 20.96 -18.93 -12.57
C ARG A 138 20.10 -19.42 -11.40
N ILE A 139 19.10 -18.64 -10.98
CA ILE A 139 18.18 -19.03 -9.90
C ILE A 139 17.46 -20.34 -10.27
N ALA A 140 16.95 -20.43 -11.50
CA ALA A 140 16.30 -21.64 -12.01
C ALA A 140 17.25 -22.85 -12.03
N LYS A 141 18.53 -22.68 -12.41
CA LYS A 141 19.53 -23.75 -12.35
C LYS A 141 19.87 -24.17 -10.92
N ALA A 142 19.90 -23.24 -9.98
CA ALA A 142 20.27 -23.52 -8.61
C ALA A 142 19.14 -24.15 -7.79
N LEU A 143 17.88 -23.95 -8.21
CA LEU A 143 16.68 -24.52 -7.62
C LEU A 143 15.87 -25.36 -8.64
N PRO A 144 16.43 -26.47 -9.16
CA PRO A 144 15.81 -27.22 -10.26
C PRO A 144 14.51 -27.96 -9.87
N HIS A 145 14.21 -28.05 -8.57
CA HIS A 145 13.02 -28.69 -8.00
C HIS A 145 11.94 -27.67 -7.58
N VAL A 146 12.19 -26.39 -7.78
CA VAL A 146 11.30 -25.29 -7.35
C VAL A 146 10.62 -24.70 -8.59
N GLU A 147 9.30 -24.54 -8.52
CA GLU A 147 8.56 -23.79 -9.52
C GLU A 147 8.85 -22.29 -9.32
N VAL A 148 9.73 -21.73 -10.14
CA VAL A 148 10.03 -20.30 -10.14
C VAL A 148 8.96 -19.57 -10.96
N LYS A 149 8.20 -18.69 -10.30
CA LYS A 149 7.17 -17.87 -10.93
C LYS A 149 7.62 -16.41 -10.94
N LEU A 150 7.59 -15.84 -12.15
CA LEU A 150 7.71 -14.41 -12.40
C LEU A 150 6.28 -13.88 -12.54
N ASP A 151 5.94 -12.82 -11.80
CA ASP A 151 4.67 -12.07 -11.90
C ASP A 151 3.36 -12.92 -11.95
N LYS A 152 2.86 -13.34 -10.78
CA LYS A 152 1.45 -13.74 -10.57
C LYS A 152 0.82 -12.94 -9.40
N PRO A 153 -0.48 -12.65 -9.40
CA PRO A 153 -1.09 -11.84 -8.34
C PRO A 153 -0.95 -12.53 -6.97
N ASP A 154 -0.46 -11.78 -6.00
CA ASP A 154 -0.33 -12.19 -4.61
C ASP A 154 -1.72 -12.24 -3.94
N PRO A 155 -2.14 -13.37 -3.34
CA PRO A 155 -3.40 -13.46 -2.61
C PRO A 155 -3.41 -12.73 -1.26
N VAL A 156 -2.24 -12.37 -0.71
CA VAL A 156 -2.08 -11.61 0.54
C VAL A 156 -1.62 -10.18 0.26
N ALA A 157 -1.05 -9.90 -0.92
CA ALA A 157 -0.78 -8.54 -1.41
C ALA A 157 -1.76 -8.07 -2.48
N SER A 158 -3.04 -8.02 -2.12
CA SER A 158 -3.93 -6.96 -2.61
C SER A 158 -3.43 -5.55 -2.25
N GLY A 159 -2.34 -5.40 -1.48
CA GLY A 159 -1.78 -4.12 -1.05
C GLY A 159 -0.34 -3.78 -1.48
N LEU A 160 0.43 -4.65 -2.16
CA LEU A 160 1.89 -4.44 -2.28
C LEU A 160 2.52 -4.95 -3.60
N ALA A 161 1.77 -4.88 -4.71
CA ALA A 161 2.38 -4.91 -6.03
C ALA A 161 2.51 -3.46 -6.53
N LYS A 162 3.74 -2.99 -6.86
CA LYS A 162 4.08 -2.19 -8.06
C LYS A 162 5.39 -1.34 -7.98
N THR A 163 6.40 -1.58 -7.13
CA THR A 163 7.58 -0.66 -7.02
C THR A 163 8.45 -0.44 -8.27
N THR A 164 8.57 -1.35 -9.25
CA THR A 164 9.30 -0.99 -10.49
C THR A 164 8.49 -0.02 -11.39
N ILE A 165 7.16 -0.05 -11.28
CA ILE A 165 6.25 0.86 -11.99
C ILE A 165 5.93 2.08 -11.11
N TYR A 166 6.11 1.98 -9.79
CA TYR A 166 5.66 2.97 -8.79
C TYR A 166 6.69 3.97 -8.36
N ARG A 167 7.98 3.73 -8.57
CA ARG A 167 8.99 4.78 -8.34
C ARG A 167 8.62 6.07 -9.07
N HIS A 168 7.88 6.03 -10.17
CA HIS A 168 7.41 7.25 -10.84
C HIS A 168 5.88 7.31 -11.00
N ALA A 169 5.14 6.44 -10.30
CA ALA A 169 3.68 6.52 -10.34
C ALA A 169 3.23 7.84 -9.71
N ILE A 170 2.33 8.53 -10.40
CA ILE A 170 1.66 9.71 -9.87
C ILE A 170 0.56 9.21 -8.92
N MET A 171 0.68 9.56 -7.65
CA MET A 171 -0.23 9.15 -6.58
C MET A 171 -1.27 10.22 -6.26
N SER A 172 -0.92 11.49 -6.43
CA SER A 172 -1.83 12.63 -6.26
C SER A 172 -1.64 13.67 -7.35
N LEU A 173 -2.73 14.40 -7.60
CA LEU A 173 -2.76 15.59 -8.44
C LEU A 173 -3.53 16.66 -7.66
N ALA A 174 -2.95 17.86 -7.53
CA ALA A 174 -3.67 19.03 -7.02
C ALA A 174 -3.48 20.20 -7.98
N VAL A 175 -4.53 20.99 -8.19
CA VAL A 175 -4.52 22.15 -9.08
C VAL A 175 -4.65 23.43 -8.25
N SER A 176 -3.89 24.47 -8.60
CA SER A 176 -3.98 25.76 -7.93
C SER A 176 -5.35 26.41 -8.17
N PHE A 177 -5.78 27.27 -7.24
CA PHE A 177 -7.10 27.89 -7.32
C PHE A 177 -7.27 28.80 -8.55
N ASP A 178 -6.18 29.42 -9.01
CA ASP A 178 -6.17 30.23 -10.24
C ASP A 178 -6.06 29.38 -11.53
N GLY A 179 -5.91 28.07 -11.39
CA GLY A 179 -5.76 27.11 -12.48
C GLY A 179 -4.45 27.24 -13.26
N THR A 180 -3.51 28.08 -12.83
CA THR A 180 -2.27 28.33 -13.58
C THR A 180 -1.15 27.33 -13.28
N GLN A 181 -1.30 26.55 -12.21
CA GLN A 181 -0.33 25.58 -11.74
C GLN A 181 -1.01 24.29 -11.28
N PHE A 182 -0.24 23.21 -11.27
CA PHE A 182 -0.64 21.98 -10.60
C PHE A 182 0.58 21.24 -10.06
N VAL A 183 0.36 20.40 -9.05
CA VAL A 183 1.39 19.54 -8.48
C VAL A 183 1.01 18.08 -8.65
N THR A 184 2.01 17.25 -8.89
CA THR A 184 1.86 15.79 -8.90
C THR A 184 2.77 15.18 -7.84
N GLY A 185 2.18 14.44 -6.89
CA GLY A 185 2.92 13.62 -5.93
C GLY A 185 3.27 12.28 -6.55
N SER A 186 4.49 11.81 -6.31
CA SER A 186 5.05 10.63 -6.98
C SER A 186 5.59 9.60 -5.99
N GLY A 187 5.65 8.34 -6.41
CA GLY A 187 6.14 7.25 -5.57
C GLY A 187 7.65 7.20 -5.36
N ASP A 188 8.42 8.06 -6.03
CA ASP A 188 9.83 8.36 -5.71
C ASP A 188 9.98 9.37 -4.57
N GLY A 189 8.88 9.81 -3.97
CA GLY A 189 8.87 10.83 -2.93
C GLY A 189 9.08 12.25 -3.43
N THR A 190 9.00 12.44 -4.74
CA THR A 190 9.09 13.78 -5.32
C THR A 190 7.70 14.38 -5.52
N LEU A 191 7.64 15.71 -5.33
CA LEU A 191 6.61 16.55 -5.93
C LEU A 191 7.17 17.10 -7.24
N ARG A 192 6.34 17.10 -8.28
CA ARG A 192 6.62 17.84 -9.50
C ARG A 192 5.62 18.98 -9.61
N TRP A 193 6.13 20.20 -9.66
CA TRP A 193 5.35 21.41 -9.77
C TRP A 193 5.33 21.89 -11.21
N TRP A 194 4.14 22.03 -11.75
CA TRP A 194 3.92 22.32 -13.16
C TRP A 194 3.29 23.69 -13.33
N SER A 195 3.70 24.40 -14.37
CA SER A 195 2.94 25.52 -14.90
C SER A 195 2.12 25.04 -16.09
N ILE A 196 0.84 25.44 -16.17
CA ILE A 196 0.02 25.11 -17.35
C ILE A 196 0.57 25.74 -18.63
N HIS A 197 1.37 26.80 -18.50
CA HIS A 197 2.00 27.49 -19.64
C HIS A 197 3.31 26.82 -20.07
N ASN A 198 3.87 25.93 -19.25
CA ASN A 198 5.07 25.15 -19.57
C ASN A 198 4.99 23.73 -18.96
N LEU A 199 4.50 22.79 -19.76
CA LEU A 199 4.37 21.38 -19.37
C LEU A 199 5.62 20.52 -19.67
N THR A 200 6.76 21.15 -19.97
CA THR A 200 7.96 20.41 -20.40
C THR A 200 9.06 20.31 -19.35
N ASP A 201 9.02 21.16 -18.33
CA ASP A 201 10.09 21.26 -17.32
C ASP A 201 9.47 21.64 -15.96
N PRO A 202 9.03 20.66 -15.16
CA PRO A 202 8.51 20.93 -13.83
C PRO A 202 9.63 21.17 -12.84
N ASP A 203 9.34 21.95 -11.79
CA ASP A 203 10.22 21.99 -10.63
C ASP A 203 10.05 20.69 -9.84
N ILE A 204 11.15 19.94 -9.70
CA ILE A 204 11.17 18.66 -8.98
C ILE A 204 11.70 18.88 -7.57
N ILE A 205 10.88 18.58 -6.58
CA ILE A 205 11.16 18.82 -5.16
C ILE A 205 11.15 17.48 -4.45
N ALA A 206 12.20 17.17 -3.69
CA ALA A 206 12.20 16.03 -2.77
C ALA A 206 11.26 16.37 -1.60
N ALA A 207 10.08 15.75 -1.60
CA ALA A 207 9.01 16.11 -0.68
C ALA A 207 8.91 15.15 0.50
N HIS A 208 9.02 13.85 0.25
CA HIS A 208 8.94 12.80 1.27
C HIS A 208 10.08 11.79 1.09
N LYS A 209 10.40 11.06 2.15
CA LYS A 209 11.47 10.03 2.10
C LYS A 209 11.08 8.82 1.25
N THR A 210 9.78 8.55 1.14
CA THR A 210 9.15 7.48 0.37
C THR A 210 7.99 8.09 -0.43
N TRP A 211 6.91 7.37 -0.75
CA TRP A 211 5.79 7.87 -1.57
C TRP A 211 5.22 9.21 -1.10
N THR A 212 4.92 10.10 -2.04
CA THR A 212 4.07 11.28 -1.79
C THR A 212 2.65 10.96 -2.24
N PHE A 213 1.79 10.57 -1.29
CA PHE A 213 0.46 10.08 -1.59
C PHE A 213 -0.56 11.19 -1.82
N ALA A 214 -0.47 12.29 -1.05
CA ALA A 214 -1.47 13.35 -1.07
C ALA A 214 -0.83 14.72 -1.28
N ALA A 215 -1.56 15.60 -1.96
CA ALA A 215 -1.25 17.01 -2.07
C ALA A 215 -2.55 17.82 -2.07
N ALA A 216 -2.58 18.95 -1.36
CA ALA A 216 -3.73 19.85 -1.34
C ALA A 216 -3.26 21.32 -1.27
N TYR A 217 -3.85 22.17 -2.11
CA TYR A 217 -3.63 23.62 -2.03
C TYR A 217 -4.43 24.20 -0.88
N HIS A 218 -3.80 25.06 -0.09
CA HIS A 218 -4.49 25.85 0.92
C HIS A 218 -5.41 26.87 0.24
N PRO A 219 -6.61 27.14 0.79
CA PRO A 219 -7.51 28.19 0.30
C PRO A 219 -6.93 29.62 0.22
N ASP A 220 -5.72 29.86 0.76
CA ASP A 220 -5.08 31.17 0.77
C ASP A 220 -4.32 31.45 -0.54
N GLY A 221 -4.18 30.43 -1.40
CA GLY A 221 -3.44 30.48 -2.66
C GLY A 221 -1.93 30.67 -2.49
N LYS A 222 -1.39 30.50 -1.28
CA LYS A 222 0.03 30.69 -0.96
C LYS A 222 0.72 29.44 -0.45
N ARG A 223 -0.04 28.52 0.13
CA ARG A 223 0.50 27.28 0.71
C ARG A 223 0.01 26.02 -0.01
N LEU A 224 0.89 25.04 -0.09
CA LEU A 224 0.56 23.66 -0.46
C LEU A 224 0.87 22.76 0.74
N VAL A 225 0.06 21.73 0.97
CA VAL A 225 0.38 20.67 1.93
C VAL A 225 0.48 19.33 1.25
N THR A 226 1.38 18.48 1.73
CA THR A 226 1.58 17.14 1.20
C THR A 226 1.71 16.11 2.30
N GLY A 227 1.23 14.91 2.02
CA GLY A 227 1.26 13.76 2.90
C GLY A 227 1.95 12.60 2.19
N GLY A 228 2.74 11.82 2.92
CA GLY A 228 3.53 10.75 2.33
C GLY A 228 3.73 9.56 3.25
N GLY A 229 4.41 8.54 2.70
CA GLY A 229 4.70 7.28 3.38
C GLY A 229 5.90 7.33 4.32
N ASP A 230 6.29 8.54 4.72
CA ASP A 230 7.19 8.78 5.84
C ASP A 230 6.42 9.26 7.08
N ASN A 231 5.09 9.12 7.04
CA ASN A 231 4.11 9.45 8.07
C ASN A 231 4.01 10.95 8.34
N MET A 232 4.69 11.78 7.52
CA MET A 232 4.77 13.22 7.70
C MET A 232 3.81 13.96 6.79
N ILE A 233 3.35 15.10 7.30
CA ILE A 233 2.73 16.14 6.50
C ILE A 233 3.73 17.29 6.38
N ARG A 234 3.86 17.89 5.19
CA ARG A 234 4.73 19.05 4.97
C ARG A 234 3.96 20.19 4.36
N VAL A 235 4.29 21.40 4.81
CA VAL A 235 3.72 22.66 4.29
C VAL A 235 4.76 23.34 3.43
N TRP A 236 4.36 23.82 2.26
CA TRP A 236 5.22 24.42 1.25
C TRP A 236 4.72 25.81 0.88
N ASP A 237 5.64 26.71 0.60
CA ASP A 237 5.34 27.99 -0.02
C ASP A 237 5.27 27.83 -1.55
N ILE A 238 4.16 28.26 -2.15
CA ILE A 238 3.89 28.10 -3.58
C ILE A 238 4.82 28.96 -4.45
N GLN A 239 5.28 30.11 -3.96
CA GLN A 239 6.10 31.01 -4.78
C GLN A 239 7.58 30.63 -4.79
N THR A 240 8.08 30.17 -3.65
CA THR A 240 9.50 29.88 -3.42
C THR A 240 9.81 28.39 -3.48
N HIS A 241 8.79 27.53 -3.45
CA HIS A 241 8.90 26.07 -3.38
C HIS A 241 9.67 25.59 -2.14
N GLN A 242 9.74 26.43 -1.10
CA GLN A 242 10.41 26.11 0.15
C GLN A 242 9.46 25.44 1.12
N GLN A 243 9.96 24.43 1.84
CA GLN A 243 9.26 23.83 2.96
C GLN A 243 9.17 24.85 4.11
N LEU A 244 7.95 25.15 4.54
CA LEU A 244 7.63 26.06 5.63
C LEU A 244 7.54 25.35 6.99
N ALA A 245 6.99 24.13 7.00
CA ALA A 245 6.77 23.36 8.22
C ALA A 245 6.73 21.85 7.95
N GLU A 246 6.98 21.07 9.00
CA GLU A 246 6.77 19.62 9.06
C GLU A 246 5.83 19.34 10.23
N LEU A 247 4.79 18.55 9.95
CA LEU A 247 3.70 18.20 10.84
C LEU A 247 3.85 16.73 11.19
N ALA A 248 4.28 16.46 12.43
CA ALA A 248 4.47 15.11 12.95
C ALA A 248 3.30 14.70 13.84
N GLY A 249 2.71 13.55 13.56
CA GLY A 249 1.60 13.03 14.38
C GLY A 249 1.05 11.69 13.94
N HIS A 250 0.97 11.42 12.64
CA HIS A 250 0.52 10.11 12.14
C HIS A 250 1.53 9.00 12.46
N ASP A 251 1.02 7.80 12.74
CA ASP A 251 1.83 6.63 13.09
C ASP A 251 2.13 5.72 11.88
N ASP A 252 1.51 6.00 10.73
CA ASP A 252 1.67 5.28 9.46
C ASP A 252 1.42 6.23 8.26
N ASP A 253 1.46 5.70 7.03
CA ASP A 253 1.35 6.44 5.76
C ASP A 253 0.15 7.41 5.71
N VAL A 254 0.38 8.64 5.23
CA VAL A 254 -0.68 9.66 5.08
C VAL A 254 -1.21 9.68 3.65
N HIS A 255 -2.43 9.18 3.43
CA HIS A 255 -3.02 8.98 2.10
C HIS A 255 -3.92 10.11 1.61
N ALA A 256 -4.55 10.86 2.52
CA ALA A 256 -5.57 11.82 2.16
C ALA A 256 -5.43 13.13 2.95
N LEU A 257 -5.69 14.25 2.28
CA LEU A 257 -5.62 15.60 2.84
C LEU A 257 -6.80 16.43 2.33
N GLY A 258 -7.34 17.30 3.18
CA GLY A 258 -8.40 18.23 2.78
C GLY A 258 -8.50 19.41 3.74
N PHE A 259 -8.71 20.61 3.20
CA PHE A 259 -8.87 21.81 4.00
C PHE A 259 -10.33 22.06 4.36
N SER A 260 -10.53 22.58 5.57
CA SER A 260 -11.73 23.32 5.92
C SER A 260 -11.99 24.47 4.93
N PRO A 261 -13.25 24.88 4.70
CA PRO A 261 -13.58 25.89 3.71
C PRO A 261 -12.95 27.28 3.97
N ASP A 262 -12.73 27.63 5.23
CA ASP A 262 -12.07 28.85 5.66
C ASP A 262 -10.53 28.72 5.68
N GLY A 263 -10.01 27.51 5.49
CA GLY A 263 -8.59 27.18 5.55
C GLY A 263 -7.99 27.22 6.96
N ALA A 264 -8.81 27.28 8.02
CA ALA A 264 -8.28 27.32 9.39
C ALA A 264 -7.69 25.97 9.82
N GLU A 265 -8.37 24.89 9.45
CA GLU A 265 -8.05 23.51 9.78
C GLU A 265 -7.68 22.71 8.52
N LEU A 266 -6.64 21.88 8.64
CA LEU A 266 -6.32 20.80 7.72
C LEU A 266 -6.83 19.49 8.31
N TYR A 267 -7.43 18.65 7.48
CA TYR A 267 -7.77 17.26 7.82
C TYR A 267 -6.85 16.30 7.09
N SER A 268 -6.43 15.24 7.77
CA SER A 268 -5.62 14.18 7.19
C SER A 268 -6.09 12.80 7.62
N ALA A 269 -5.87 11.82 6.76
CA ALA A 269 -6.19 10.42 7.03
C ALA A 269 -5.22 9.48 6.31
N GLY A 270 -5.07 8.25 6.82
CA GLY A 270 -4.03 7.34 6.37
C GLY A 270 -4.15 5.90 6.88
N ASP A 271 -3.03 5.19 6.83
CA ASP A 271 -2.93 3.77 7.21
C ASP A 271 -2.98 3.54 8.73
N ASP A 272 -2.78 4.60 9.52
CA ASP A 272 -2.96 4.55 10.98
C ASP A 272 -4.44 4.54 11.40
N MET A 273 -5.36 4.53 10.43
CA MET A 273 -6.82 4.41 10.62
C MET A 273 -7.45 5.61 11.32
N THR A 274 -6.73 6.72 11.46
CA THR A 274 -7.21 7.93 12.13
C THR A 274 -7.55 9.04 11.15
N LEU A 275 -8.59 9.81 11.48
CA LEU A 275 -8.85 11.14 10.94
C LEU A 275 -8.31 12.18 11.92
N ARG A 276 -7.39 13.03 11.47
CA ARG A 276 -6.74 14.04 12.31
C ARG A 276 -7.02 15.46 11.81
N SER A 277 -7.18 16.40 12.74
CA SER A 277 -7.26 17.84 12.49
C SER A 277 -5.96 18.52 12.87
N TRP A 278 -5.58 19.54 12.09
CA TRP A 278 -4.39 20.34 12.32
C TRP A 278 -4.70 21.83 12.14
N ASN A 279 -4.45 22.60 13.19
CA ASN A 279 -4.54 24.04 13.10
C ASN A 279 -3.22 24.61 12.54
N LEU A 280 -3.24 25.11 11.31
CA LEU A 280 -2.03 25.65 10.68
C LEU A 280 -1.65 27.06 11.16
N ASN A 281 -2.44 27.67 12.05
CA ASN A 281 -2.12 28.93 12.70
C ASN A 281 -1.52 28.72 14.11
N ASP A 282 -1.62 27.52 14.67
CA ASP A 282 -0.95 27.16 15.91
C ASP A 282 0.51 26.73 15.60
N PRO A 283 1.53 27.46 16.09
CA PRO A 283 2.93 27.09 15.87
C PRO A 283 3.32 25.73 16.46
N ALA A 284 2.51 25.16 17.36
CA ALA A 284 2.73 23.81 17.87
C ALA A 284 2.38 22.72 16.83
N TYR A 285 1.52 23.04 15.85
CA TYR A 285 1.02 22.11 14.84
C TYR A 285 0.60 20.74 15.41
N ALA A 286 -0.01 20.74 16.60
CA ALA A 286 -0.43 19.51 17.25
C ALA A 286 -1.64 18.92 16.52
N ALA A 287 -1.59 17.62 16.24
CA ALA A 287 -2.73 16.90 15.70
C ALA A 287 -3.74 16.55 16.79
N GLU A 288 -5.02 16.71 16.47
CA GLU A 288 -6.11 16.13 17.26
C GLU A 288 -6.76 14.99 16.47
N VAL A 289 -6.94 13.83 17.11
CA VAL A 289 -7.69 12.73 16.50
C VAL A 289 -9.18 13.03 16.65
N VAL A 290 -9.85 13.28 15.52
CA VAL A 290 -11.27 13.67 15.47
C VAL A 290 -12.17 12.55 14.91
N GLY A 291 -11.59 11.44 14.47
CA GLY A 291 -12.31 10.26 14.01
C GLY A 291 -11.40 9.06 13.82
N MET A 292 -11.99 7.86 13.72
CA MET A 292 -11.26 6.62 13.45
C MET A 292 -12.13 5.61 12.71
N HIS A 293 -11.48 4.78 11.92
CA HIS A 293 -12.04 3.62 11.24
C HIS A 293 -11.41 2.32 11.77
N ASP A 294 -11.98 1.17 11.41
CA ASP A 294 -11.45 -0.14 11.81
C ASP A 294 -10.32 -0.63 10.86
N GLU A 295 -10.18 0.01 9.70
CA GLU A 295 -9.14 -0.23 8.69
C GLU A 295 -8.71 1.10 8.02
N GLN A 296 -7.71 1.03 7.15
CA GLN A 296 -7.03 2.20 6.56
C GLN A 296 -8.00 3.18 5.87
N ILE A 297 -7.67 4.46 5.87
CA ILE A 297 -8.48 5.53 5.29
C ILE A 297 -7.78 6.10 4.05
N PRO A 298 -8.00 5.51 2.84
CA PRO A 298 -7.34 5.95 1.62
C PRO A 298 -7.86 7.28 1.06
N CYS A 299 -9.05 7.74 1.45
CA CYS A 299 -9.65 8.95 0.87
C CYS A 299 -10.50 9.74 1.86
N LEU A 300 -10.55 11.05 1.65
CA LEU A 300 -11.43 11.97 2.37
C LEU A 300 -11.90 13.10 1.47
N THR A 301 -13.03 13.71 1.83
CA THR A 301 -13.53 14.96 1.24
C THR A 301 -14.16 15.84 2.32
N VAL A 302 -14.15 17.16 2.10
CA VAL A 302 -14.66 18.15 3.06
C VAL A 302 -15.85 18.88 2.45
N ALA A 303 -16.96 18.93 3.19
CA ALA A 303 -18.16 19.65 2.78
C ALA A 303 -17.91 21.17 2.83
N GLY A 304 -17.83 21.79 1.65
CA GLY A 304 -17.45 23.20 1.46
C GLY A 304 -18.28 24.25 2.22
N VAL A 305 -19.47 23.91 2.73
CA VAL A 305 -20.35 24.85 3.44
C VAL A 305 -20.40 24.57 4.93
N SER A 306 -20.49 23.29 5.34
CA SER A 306 -20.62 22.90 6.75
C SER A 306 -19.29 22.62 7.44
N GLY A 307 -18.21 22.39 6.68
CA GLY A 307 -16.92 21.94 7.22
C GLY A 307 -16.91 20.49 7.71
N GLU A 308 -17.99 19.75 7.51
CA GLU A 308 -18.07 18.33 7.86
C GLU A 308 -17.17 17.50 6.95
N VAL A 309 -16.61 16.42 7.48
CA VAL A 309 -15.63 15.59 6.77
C VAL A 309 -16.23 14.23 6.48
N LEU A 310 -16.05 13.74 5.25
CA LEU A 310 -16.39 12.38 4.86
C LEU A 310 -15.12 11.60 4.54
N THR A 311 -14.99 10.40 5.10
CA THR A 311 -13.83 9.52 4.94
C THR A 311 -14.28 8.18 4.38
N GLY A 312 -13.63 7.70 3.31
CA GLY A 312 -13.82 6.35 2.80
C GLY A 312 -12.72 5.44 3.33
N SER A 313 -13.08 4.24 3.80
CA SER A 313 -12.16 3.30 4.42
C SER A 313 -12.17 1.94 3.74
N ARG A 314 -11.09 1.18 3.96
CA ARG A 314 -11.01 -0.24 3.64
C ARG A 314 -11.88 -1.12 4.55
N ASP A 315 -12.50 -0.55 5.57
CA ASP A 315 -13.57 -1.20 6.34
C ASP A 315 -14.92 -1.27 5.60
N GLU A 316 -14.92 -0.93 4.30
CA GLU A 316 -16.08 -0.94 3.40
C GLU A 316 -17.11 0.17 3.72
N THR A 317 -16.81 1.08 4.65
CA THR A 317 -17.71 2.15 5.06
C THR A 317 -17.21 3.54 4.70
N ILE A 318 -18.16 4.49 4.71
CA ILE A 318 -17.88 5.92 4.70
C ILE A 318 -18.26 6.48 6.07
N GLY A 319 -17.30 7.11 6.76
CA GLY A 319 -17.54 7.88 7.97
C GLY A 319 -17.91 9.31 7.62
N TRP A 320 -18.93 9.87 8.29
CA TRP A 320 -19.28 11.29 8.20
C TRP A 320 -19.15 11.91 9.58
N TRP A 321 -18.31 12.93 9.68
CA TRP A 321 -17.79 13.48 10.93
C TRP A 321 -18.09 14.97 11.04
N ARG A 322 -18.34 15.42 12.28
CA ARG A 322 -18.28 16.83 12.68
C ARG A 322 -16.97 17.07 13.43
N PRO A 323 -15.94 17.63 12.78
CA PRO A 323 -14.58 17.68 13.32
C PRO A 323 -14.48 18.41 14.66
N ASP A 324 -15.15 19.57 14.82
CA ASP A 324 -15.12 20.39 16.05
C ASP A 324 -15.52 19.63 17.32
N SER A 325 -16.29 18.55 17.16
CA SER A 325 -16.78 17.73 18.27
C SER A 325 -16.21 16.31 18.29
N GLY A 326 -15.53 15.90 17.21
CA GLY A 326 -15.19 14.50 16.95
C GLY A 326 -16.40 13.56 16.81
N GLU A 327 -17.61 14.09 16.64
CA GLU A 327 -18.83 13.30 16.53
C GLU A 327 -18.92 12.62 15.15
N ARG A 328 -19.09 11.29 15.14
CA ARG A 328 -19.49 10.55 13.94
C ARG A 328 -20.99 10.75 13.70
N LEU A 329 -21.33 11.69 12.84
CA LEU A 329 -22.72 11.99 12.45
C LEU A 329 -23.41 10.79 11.83
N ARG A 330 -22.67 10.04 10.99
CA ARG A 330 -23.21 8.87 10.31
C ARG A 330 -22.13 7.90 9.85
N THR A 331 -22.54 6.65 9.67
CA THR A 331 -21.81 5.64 8.90
C THR A 331 -22.65 5.28 7.68
N LEU A 332 -22.09 5.43 6.48
CA LEU A 332 -22.70 4.95 5.24
C LEU A 332 -22.09 3.60 4.92
N ALA A 333 -22.90 2.54 4.94
CA ALA A 333 -22.45 1.16 4.75
C ALA A 333 -23.38 0.49 3.75
N ASP A 334 -22.82 0.12 2.59
CA ASP A 334 -23.50 -0.66 1.56
C ASP A 334 -22.48 -1.29 0.57
N HIS A 335 -21.32 -0.64 0.38
CA HIS A 335 -20.20 -1.26 -0.33
C HIS A 335 -19.78 -2.58 0.32
N THR A 336 -19.29 -3.50 -0.51
CA THR A 336 -18.79 -4.83 -0.09
C THR A 336 -17.30 -5.00 -0.41
N GLY A 337 -16.57 -3.90 -0.36
CA GLY A 337 -15.15 -3.79 -0.68
C GLY A 337 -14.65 -2.38 -0.40
N ASP A 338 -13.33 -2.24 -0.37
CA ASP A 338 -12.62 -1.03 0.03
C ASP A 338 -13.16 0.22 -0.67
N VAL A 339 -13.46 1.27 0.09
CA VAL A 339 -13.85 2.58 -0.47
C VAL A 339 -12.59 3.37 -0.76
N MET A 340 -12.31 3.63 -2.04
CA MET A 340 -11.02 4.14 -2.49
C MET A 340 -11.01 5.62 -2.87
N SER A 341 -12.16 6.18 -3.20
CA SER A 341 -12.27 7.58 -3.61
C SER A 341 -13.67 8.11 -3.34
N LEU A 342 -13.73 9.39 -2.97
CA LEU A 342 -14.95 10.15 -2.72
C LEU A 342 -14.92 11.44 -3.56
N ALA A 343 -16.06 11.78 -4.15
CA ALA A 343 -16.29 13.08 -4.78
C ALA A 343 -17.58 13.69 -4.23
N LEU A 344 -17.55 14.96 -3.85
CA LEU A 344 -18.68 15.65 -3.25
C LEU A 344 -19.00 16.92 -4.05
N ASP A 345 -20.24 17.02 -4.52
CA ASP A 345 -20.83 18.30 -4.89
C ASP A 345 -21.61 18.83 -3.68
N ALA A 346 -20.98 19.74 -2.93
CA ALA A 346 -21.57 20.32 -1.73
C ALA A 346 -22.73 21.28 -2.01
N GLN A 347 -22.90 21.78 -3.25
CA GLN A 347 -24.06 22.62 -3.59
C GLN A 347 -25.30 21.78 -3.84
N GLN A 348 -25.13 20.62 -4.46
CA GLN A 348 -26.22 19.70 -4.79
C GLN A 348 -26.44 18.61 -3.74
N GLY A 349 -25.50 18.45 -2.80
CA GLY A 349 -25.57 17.41 -1.76
C GLY A 349 -25.31 16.01 -2.30
N VAL A 350 -24.63 15.90 -3.45
CA VAL A 350 -24.32 14.64 -4.12
C VAL A 350 -22.96 14.15 -3.64
N LEU A 351 -22.95 13.04 -2.90
CA LEU A 351 -21.72 12.29 -2.62
C LEU A 351 -21.64 11.09 -3.57
N ALA A 352 -20.53 10.95 -4.26
CA ALA A 352 -20.18 9.75 -5.01
C ALA A 352 -19.02 9.01 -4.33
N SER A 353 -19.07 7.68 -4.33
CA SER A 353 -17.98 6.83 -3.85
C SER A 353 -17.61 5.75 -4.87
N ALA A 354 -16.32 5.49 -5.00
CA ALA A 354 -15.77 4.38 -5.78
C ALA A 354 -15.22 3.28 -4.87
N SER A 355 -15.48 2.02 -5.23
CA SER A 355 -15.06 0.87 -4.42
C SER A 355 -14.43 -0.26 -5.23
N TYR A 356 -13.60 -1.04 -4.55
CA TYR A 356 -13.07 -2.32 -5.02
C TYR A 356 -14.15 -3.40 -5.25
N ASP A 357 -15.39 -3.19 -4.79
CA ASP A 357 -16.52 -4.06 -5.16
C ASP A 357 -16.97 -3.93 -6.63
N GLY A 358 -16.34 -3.01 -7.38
CA GLY A 358 -16.59 -2.80 -8.80
C GLY A 358 -17.75 -1.83 -9.10
N THR A 359 -18.24 -1.13 -8.07
CA THR A 359 -19.35 -0.19 -8.20
C THR A 359 -18.96 1.24 -7.86
N VAL A 360 -19.74 2.18 -8.39
CA VAL A 360 -19.83 3.54 -7.88
C VAL A 360 -21.20 3.74 -7.25
N ARG A 361 -21.26 4.41 -6.11
CA ARG A 361 -22.52 4.72 -5.41
C ARG A 361 -22.73 6.20 -5.30
N ILE A 362 -23.96 6.63 -5.54
CA ILE A 362 -24.42 7.99 -5.31
C ILE A 362 -25.26 7.99 -4.05
N TRP A 363 -24.91 8.80 -3.06
CA TRP A 363 -25.51 8.75 -1.73
C TRP A 363 -26.45 9.92 -1.49
N ASP A 364 -27.58 9.61 -0.86
CA ASP A 364 -28.39 10.58 -0.16
C ASP A 364 -27.81 10.77 1.23
N LEU A 365 -27.16 11.91 1.47
CA LEU A 365 -26.59 12.20 2.79
C LEU A 365 -27.67 12.32 3.88
N ALA A 366 -28.88 12.81 3.56
CA ALA A 366 -29.91 13.04 4.57
C ALA A 366 -30.38 11.73 5.21
N ASN A 367 -30.55 10.67 4.42
CA ASN A 367 -30.99 9.35 4.93
C ASN A 367 -29.86 8.32 5.05
N GLY A 368 -28.71 8.57 4.43
CA GLY A 368 -27.52 7.72 4.49
C GLY A 368 -27.55 6.49 3.61
N ARG A 369 -28.35 6.49 2.54
CA ARG A 369 -28.51 5.34 1.64
C ARG A 369 -28.02 5.68 0.23
N PRO A 370 -27.56 4.68 -0.52
CA PRO A 370 -27.31 4.88 -1.95
C PRO A 370 -28.64 5.16 -2.66
N GLN A 371 -28.72 6.27 -3.39
CA GLN A 371 -29.79 6.55 -4.34
C GLN A 371 -29.59 5.76 -5.63
N HIS A 372 -28.33 5.67 -6.09
CA HIS A 372 -27.96 4.97 -7.32
C HIS A 372 -26.73 4.08 -7.09
N VAL A 373 -26.72 2.94 -7.77
CA VAL A 373 -25.58 2.01 -7.79
C VAL A 373 -25.18 1.81 -9.25
N LEU A 374 -24.14 2.52 -9.66
CA LEU A 374 -23.62 2.51 -11.02
C LEU A 374 -22.76 1.26 -11.21
N SER A 375 -23.31 0.28 -11.92
CA SER A 375 -22.69 -1.02 -12.16
C SER A 375 -22.35 -1.17 -13.65
N GLY A 376 -21.08 -0.97 -13.98
CA GLY A 376 -20.58 -1.12 -15.34
C GLY A 376 -19.12 -1.56 -15.40
N HIS A 377 -18.33 -1.29 -14.36
CA HIS A 377 -16.96 -1.74 -14.27
C HIS A 377 -16.87 -3.27 -14.14
N GLN A 378 -15.90 -3.88 -14.82
CA GLN A 378 -15.64 -5.34 -14.81
C GLN A 378 -14.60 -5.76 -13.75
N GLY A 379 -14.19 -4.83 -12.91
CA GLY A 379 -13.16 -5.00 -11.88
C GLY A 379 -13.22 -3.85 -10.91
N ARG A 380 -12.16 -3.70 -10.10
CA ARG A 380 -12.10 -2.69 -9.04
C ARG A 380 -12.20 -1.27 -9.59
N VAL A 381 -12.97 -0.42 -8.90
CA VAL A 381 -13.01 1.02 -9.16
C VAL A 381 -12.05 1.72 -8.21
N PHE A 382 -11.19 2.57 -8.76
CA PHE A 382 -10.09 3.23 -8.07
C PHE A 382 -10.40 4.69 -7.75
N HIS A 383 -11.07 5.40 -8.65
CA HIS A 383 -11.29 6.83 -8.51
C HIS A 383 -12.64 7.27 -9.07
N VAL A 384 -13.18 8.34 -8.48
CA VAL A 384 -14.39 9.01 -8.96
C VAL A 384 -14.17 10.53 -9.02
N ALA A 385 -14.75 11.18 -10.03
CA ALA A 385 -14.73 12.63 -10.18
C ALA A 385 -16.09 13.12 -10.67
N LEU A 386 -16.55 14.25 -10.13
CA LEU A 386 -17.73 14.98 -10.61
C LEU A 386 -17.28 16.11 -11.53
N ASP A 387 -18.11 16.44 -12.51
CA ASP A 387 -17.92 17.65 -13.30
C ASP A 387 -18.32 18.92 -12.52
N SER A 388 -18.03 20.10 -13.05
CA SER A 388 -18.29 21.37 -12.35
C SER A 388 -19.77 21.65 -12.09
N THR A 389 -20.66 20.92 -12.76
CA THR A 389 -22.11 21.06 -12.62
C THR A 389 -22.73 20.00 -11.73
N GLY A 390 -21.97 18.98 -11.31
CA GLY A 390 -22.50 17.82 -10.59
C GLY A 390 -23.40 16.90 -11.44
N SER A 391 -23.62 17.19 -12.73
CA SER A 391 -24.52 16.42 -13.60
C SER A 391 -23.86 15.19 -14.20
N ARG A 392 -22.53 15.22 -14.38
CA ARG A 392 -21.76 14.09 -14.91
C ARG A 392 -20.76 13.60 -13.89
N LEU A 393 -20.55 12.28 -13.93
CA LEU A 393 -19.58 11.59 -13.12
C LEU A 393 -18.65 10.79 -14.02
N ALA A 394 -17.36 10.82 -13.74
CA ALA A 394 -16.40 9.91 -14.30
C ALA A 394 -15.90 8.95 -13.20
N SER A 395 -15.71 7.69 -13.57
CA SER A 395 -15.14 6.66 -12.71
C SER A 395 -14.03 5.91 -13.43
N SER A 396 -13.00 5.52 -12.70
CA SER A 396 -11.84 4.82 -13.27
C SER A 396 -11.49 3.57 -12.50
N GLY A 397 -10.96 2.55 -13.17
CA GLY A 397 -10.69 1.24 -12.59
C GLY A 397 -9.76 0.36 -13.41
N GLU A 398 -9.77 -0.93 -13.13
CA GLU A 398 -8.95 -1.95 -13.81
C GLU A 398 -9.24 -2.07 -15.33
N ASP A 399 -10.47 -1.78 -15.71
CA ASP A 399 -11.01 -1.93 -17.06
C ASP A 399 -11.07 -0.61 -17.86
N GLY A 400 -10.62 0.51 -17.27
CA GLY A 400 -10.52 1.80 -17.92
C GLY A 400 -11.37 2.87 -17.25
N VAL A 401 -12.04 3.69 -18.05
CA VAL A 401 -12.85 4.83 -17.58
C VAL A 401 -14.30 4.67 -18.02
N GLN A 402 -15.24 4.99 -17.15
CA GLN A 402 -16.66 5.10 -17.46
C GLN A 402 -17.14 6.50 -17.12
N VAL A 403 -18.01 7.06 -17.96
CA VAL A 403 -18.62 8.37 -17.75
C VAL A 403 -20.13 8.21 -17.74
N TRP A 404 -20.78 8.85 -16.78
CA TRP A 404 -22.17 8.67 -16.42
C TRP A 404 -22.88 10.02 -16.43
N ASP A 405 -24.13 10.00 -16.84
CA ASP A 405 -25.08 11.08 -16.63
C ASP A 405 -25.89 10.76 -15.37
N LEU A 406 -25.78 11.62 -14.35
CA LEU A 406 -26.43 11.42 -13.07
C LEU A 406 -27.92 11.82 -13.08
N GLU A 407 -28.36 12.66 -14.02
CA GLU A 407 -29.78 12.98 -14.18
C GLU A 407 -30.51 11.84 -14.90
N ALA A 408 -29.85 11.23 -15.88
CA ALA A 408 -30.40 10.12 -16.67
C ALA A 408 -30.17 8.73 -16.06
N ASP A 409 -29.32 8.64 -15.02
CA ASP A 409 -28.86 7.38 -14.40
C ASP A 409 -28.34 6.37 -15.45
N ALA A 410 -27.54 6.87 -16.40
CA ALA A 410 -27.10 6.09 -17.56
C ALA A 410 -25.62 6.33 -17.92
N PRO A 411 -24.90 5.29 -18.39
CA PRO A 411 -23.56 5.48 -18.92
C PRO A 411 -23.61 6.29 -20.22
N LEU A 412 -22.83 7.36 -20.29
CA LEU A 412 -22.62 8.15 -21.51
C LEU A 412 -21.66 7.44 -22.45
N PHE A 413 -20.50 7.03 -21.94
CA PHE A 413 -19.53 6.24 -22.70
C PHE A 413 -18.55 5.51 -21.78
N ALA A 414 -17.85 4.52 -22.33
CA ALA A 414 -16.71 3.86 -21.71
C ALA A 414 -15.46 4.05 -22.59
N TYR A 415 -14.33 4.33 -21.95
CA TYR A 415 -13.03 4.42 -22.59
C TYR A 415 -12.13 3.28 -22.10
N ALA A 416 -11.97 2.26 -22.95
CA ALA A 416 -11.13 1.08 -22.70
C ALA A 416 -9.72 1.20 -23.31
N GLY A 417 -9.32 2.41 -23.75
CA GLY A 417 -8.00 2.65 -24.34
C GLY A 417 -6.85 2.74 -23.32
N ALA A 418 -7.17 2.63 -22.03
CA ALA A 418 -6.27 2.54 -20.90
C ALA A 418 -6.80 1.47 -19.92
N ARG A 419 -5.91 0.78 -19.22
CA ARG A 419 -6.26 -0.18 -18.16
C ARG A 419 -5.57 0.22 -16.86
N TYR A 420 -6.14 -0.19 -15.73
CA TYR A 420 -5.64 0.20 -14.41
C TYR A 420 -5.49 1.72 -14.28
N VAL A 421 -6.57 2.45 -14.56
CA VAL A 421 -6.59 3.91 -14.50
C VAL A 421 -6.74 4.36 -13.05
N SER A 422 -5.65 4.86 -12.46
CA SER A 422 -5.55 5.14 -11.03
C SER A 422 -6.27 6.41 -10.60
N THR A 423 -6.32 7.42 -11.46
CA THR A 423 -6.96 8.70 -11.15
C THR A 423 -7.49 9.38 -12.41
N ILE A 424 -8.51 10.21 -12.22
CA ILE A 424 -9.21 10.95 -13.25
C ILE A 424 -9.61 12.34 -12.78
N ALA A 425 -9.69 13.30 -13.71
CA ALA A 425 -10.17 14.64 -13.43
C ALA A 425 -10.80 15.28 -14.68
N PHE A 426 -11.93 15.97 -14.49
CA PHE A 426 -12.49 16.84 -15.53
C PHE A 426 -11.61 18.10 -15.69
N ALA A 427 -11.48 18.58 -16.93
CA ALA A 427 -10.63 19.70 -17.28
C ALA A 427 -11.21 20.52 -18.44
N ASN A 428 -10.71 21.75 -18.59
CA ASN A 428 -11.06 22.67 -19.69
C ASN A 428 -12.58 22.95 -19.77
N GLY A 429 -13.18 23.37 -18.65
CA GLY A 429 -14.63 23.56 -18.55
C GLY A 429 -15.41 22.27 -18.83
N ASP A 430 -14.89 21.16 -18.29
CA ASP A 430 -15.42 19.80 -18.42
C ASP A 430 -15.53 19.23 -19.84
N ASN A 431 -14.84 19.85 -20.81
CA ASN A 431 -14.75 19.33 -22.17
C ASN A 431 -13.77 18.17 -22.29
N TRP A 432 -12.78 18.11 -21.40
CA TRP A 432 -11.80 17.05 -21.36
C TRP A 432 -11.88 16.27 -20.06
N LEU A 433 -11.58 14.98 -20.16
CA LEU A 433 -11.35 14.10 -19.03
C LEU A 433 -9.90 13.61 -19.11
N LEU A 434 -9.14 13.92 -18.07
CA LEU A 434 -7.78 13.43 -17.89
C LEU A 434 -7.85 12.11 -17.14
N ALA A 435 -7.14 11.09 -17.64
CA ALA A 435 -7.07 9.77 -17.03
C ALA A 435 -5.62 9.31 -16.97
N ALA A 436 -5.10 9.06 -15.77
CA ALA A 436 -3.75 8.56 -15.58
C ALA A 436 -3.77 7.04 -15.39
N ASP A 437 -2.98 6.32 -16.19
CA ASP A 437 -2.89 4.86 -16.11
C ASP A 437 -1.64 4.39 -15.34
N ALA A 438 -1.67 3.11 -14.93
CA ALA A 438 -0.56 2.49 -14.25
C ALA A 438 0.71 2.38 -15.14
N GLU A 439 0.62 2.59 -16.46
CA GLU A 439 1.76 2.55 -17.37
C GLU A 439 2.49 3.91 -17.47
N GLY A 440 2.07 4.92 -16.70
CA GLY A 440 2.70 6.24 -16.68
C GLY A 440 2.26 7.13 -17.85
N PHE A 441 1.07 6.89 -18.39
CA PHE A 441 0.47 7.76 -19.39
C PHE A 441 -0.72 8.53 -18.86
N VAL A 442 -0.87 9.76 -19.35
CA VAL A 442 -2.07 10.57 -19.20
C VAL A 442 -2.82 10.58 -20.53
N HIS A 443 -4.06 10.13 -20.48
CA HIS A 443 -5.01 10.11 -21.58
C HIS A 443 -5.93 11.32 -21.45
N VAL A 444 -5.93 12.17 -22.48
CA VAL A 444 -6.87 13.29 -22.63
C VAL A 444 -8.02 12.81 -23.49
N ILE A 445 -9.19 12.63 -22.88
CA ILE A 445 -10.39 12.10 -23.51
C ILE A 445 -11.36 13.27 -23.71
N ASP A 446 -11.92 13.39 -24.91
CA ASP A 446 -12.98 14.35 -25.19
C ASP A 446 -14.29 13.86 -24.58
N THR A 447 -14.91 14.65 -23.68
CA THR A 447 -16.07 14.21 -22.89
C THR A 447 -17.36 14.16 -23.68
N LEU A 448 -17.42 14.81 -24.85
CA LEU A 448 -18.59 14.80 -25.73
C LEU A 448 -18.60 13.56 -26.64
N SER A 449 -17.44 13.17 -27.15
CA SER A 449 -17.30 12.06 -28.10
C SER A 449 -16.81 10.75 -27.47
N GLY A 450 -16.27 10.80 -26.25
CA GLY A 450 -15.63 9.68 -25.57
C GLY A 450 -14.33 9.20 -26.22
N LYS A 451 -13.77 9.98 -27.15
CA LYS A 451 -12.57 9.60 -27.92
C LYS A 451 -11.31 10.17 -27.31
N LEU A 452 -10.22 9.42 -27.44
CA LEU A 452 -8.88 9.91 -27.12
C LEU A 452 -8.54 11.11 -28.02
N TYR A 453 -8.30 12.25 -27.40
CA TYR A 453 -7.75 13.43 -28.05
C TYR A 453 -6.22 13.37 -28.10
N ARG A 454 -5.58 13.02 -26.96
CA ARG A 454 -4.12 12.95 -26.84
C ARG A 454 -3.69 11.97 -25.76
N LYS A 455 -2.62 11.20 -26.00
CA LYS A 455 -1.92 10.39 -24.98
C LYS A 455 -0.56 11.03 -24.71
N MET A 456 -0.21 11.23 -23.45
CA MET A 456 1.02 11.90 -23.00
C MET A 456 1.76 10.98 -22.04
N ALA A 457 3.09 10.88 -22.14
CA ALA A 457 3.90 10.14 -21.18
C ALA A 457 4.35 11.09 -20.06
N THR A 458 4.26 10.66 -18.80
CA THR A 458 4.63 11.49 -17.63
C THR A 458 6.11 11.41 -17.27
N ALA A 459 6.84 10.45 -17.84
CA ALA A 459 8.30 10.36 -17.76
C ALA A 459 8.91 10.29 -19.18
N ARG A 460 10.09 10.90 -19.37
CA ARG A 460 10.95 10.53 -20.50
C ARG A 460 11.25 9.04 -20.34
N ALA A 461 10.64 8.22 -21.18
CA ALA A 461 11.13 6.87 -21.48
C ALA A 461 12.51 6.97 -22.16
N HIS A 462 13.55 7.39 -21.43
CA HIS A 462 14.93 7.16 -21.83
C HIS A 462 15.26 5.70 -21.51
N GLY A 463 14.89 4.83 -22.45
CA GLY A 463 15.16 3.40 -22.37
C GLY A 463 14.72 2.59 -23.59
N ALA A 464 13.78 3.08 -24.40
CA ALA A 464 13.53 2.50 -25.72
C ALA A 464 14.43 3.19 -26.74
N GLY A 465 15.66 2.68 -26.86
CA GLY A 465 16.56 3.06 -27.92
C GLY A 465 15.87 2.94 -29.28
N THR A 466 16.05 3.97 -30.10
CA THR A 466 16.03 3.80 -31.55
C THR A 466 16.86 2.58 -31.93
N ARG A 467 16.20 1.55 -32.46
CA ARG A 467 16.71 0.75 -33.57
C ARG A 467 15.57 0.11 -34.34
#